data_AF-A0A1M3IMG5-F1
#
_entry.id   AF-A0A1M3IMG5-F1
#
_cell.length_a   1.000
_cell.length_b   1.000
_cell.length_c   1.000
_cell.angle_alpha   90.00
_cell.angle_beta   90.00
_cell.angle_gamma   90.00
#
_symmetry.space_group_name_H-M   'P 1'
#
loop_
_entity.id
_entity.type
_entity.pdbx_description
1 polymer ?
#
loop_
_entity_poly.entity_id
_entity_poly.type
_entity_poly.pdbx_seq_one_letter_code
_entity_poly.pdbx_strand_id
1 'polypeptide(L)'
;MYKISIYFLTLLFAFLTPPSFSSDDSLSRQQAPLPNHTYTDARGTYNVDEIIQWANKNQNKWTYIQTSNFLEYTMKDTWGEDGSESMSNLKRLLQENDEKERVMSSDLECPIVVDNAHRIIDGVHRIIKAAYLGKETIKCIFIDRTTLQSFCLTSEKSIKVESSVKNLPISDIFIHVPKAHLPSDQVKRRNLLEEYFSDHLPSAYEENDQWLVQLERPSSPYGCYNQDQTLKEGLTWWRDNTRIRDIPAEYKLYKNGILAIEDQWMPLSWSLFFQRLGRLPEELVLLHVDDHQDMMSPRIGRRLDGTLIDFITGNTISFLEPETIKAAILSGAIGKGSILIPLIHAIKKVCVRHLSFRPYPQNYFYLNKLTTKDEVIGGLNNRIIVQTEATCFDNLQNRSSYLVSNNIKEWLREIPKDVPILLHFDMDYFNNRFDGNSNWETELTRKHNLSLLEQKKLMADIFTHLAQEKLIPQIKDIGIGISAGFFPAEFWPPMISCLFEEAEKVGLNIGKEH
;
A
#
# COMPACT_ATOMS: atom_id res chain seq x y z
N MET A 1 15.24 23.64 -1.86
CA MET A 1 14.07 23.54 -0.95
C MET A 1 14.51 24.08 0.41
N TYR A 2 14.11 25.30 0.77
CA TYR A 2 14.48 25.88 2.07
C TYR A 2 13.56 25.32 3.15
N LYS A 3 14.12 24.60 4.14
CA LYS A 3 13.38 24.25 5.37
C LYS A 3 13.24 25.53 6.20
N ILE A 4 12.12 26.23 6.04
CA ILE A 4 11.78 27.36 6.90
C ILE A 4 11.35 26.77 8.26
N SER A 5 12.11 27.09 9.31
CA SER A 5 11.77 26.68 10.68
C SER A 5 10.58 27.49 11.20
N ILE A 6 9.73 26.90 12.04
CA ILE A 6 8.66 27.64 12.76
C ILE A 6 9.27 28.86 13.44
N TYR A 7 10.44 28.71 14.07
CA TYR A 7 11.17 29.82 14.70
C TYR A 7 11.51 30.96 13.74
N PHE A 8 11.83 30.66 12.48
CA PHE A 8 12.12 31.67 11.47
C PHE A 8 10.86 32.43 11.04
N LEU A 9 9.74 31.73 10.88
CA LEU A 9 8.43 32.35 10.66
C LEU A 9 7.99 33.18 11.87
N THR A 10 8.14 32.67 13.10
CA THR A 10 7.85 33.41 14.34
C THR A 10 8.71 34.68 14.45
N LEU A 11 9.99 34.64 14.06
CA LEU A 11 10.85 35.82 13.97
C LEU A 11 10.40 36.80 12.88
N LEU A 12 9.97 36.30 11.72
CA LEU A 12 9.41 37.13 10.64
C LEU A 12 8.09 37.80 11.09
N PHE A 13 7.31 37.09 11.89
CA PHE A 13 6.01 37.50 12.42
C PHE A 13 6.09 38.37 13.67
N ALA A 14 7.21 38.38 14.39
CA ALA A 14 7.45 39.25 15.55
C ALA A 14 7.40 40.75 15.19
N PHE A 15 7.48 41.09 13.90
CA PHE A 15 7.34 42.46 13.39
C PHE A 15 5.89 42.85 13.03
N LEU A 16 4.92 41.93 13.16
CA LEU A 16 3.51 42.23 12.97
C LEU A 16 2.86 42.65 14.28
N THR A 17 2.49 43.92 14.39
CA THR A 17 1.65 44.42 15.48
C THR A 17 0.26 43.77 15.42
N PRO A 18 -0.28 43.25 16.54
CA PRO A 18 -1.67 42.79 16.60
C PRO A 18 -2.60 44.00 16.43
N PRO A 19 -3.73 43.87 15.70
CA PRO A 19 -4.68 44.96 15.56
C PRO A 19 -5.35 45.28 16.90
N SER A 20 -5.54 46.58 17.16
CA SER A 20 -6.43 47.07 18.21
C SER A 20 -7.87 46.91 17.74
N PHE A 21 -8.64 46.06 18.42
CA PHE A 21 -10.07 45.91 18.14
C PHE A 21 -10.83 47.20 18.52
N SER A 22 -11.39 47.91 17.54
CA SER A 22 -12.45 48.89 17.77
C SER A 22 -13.80 48.19 17.69
N SER A 23 -14.53 48.21 18.81
CA SER A 23 -15.93 47.79 18.88
C SER A 23 -16.81 48.88 18.28
N ASP A 24 -17.07 48.82 16.98
CA ASP A 24 -18.28 49.37 16.36
C ASP A 24 -18.25 49.07 14.86
N ASP A 25 -19.15 48.19 14.41
CA ASP A 25 -20.09 48.57 13.35
C ASP A 25 -21.14 47.47 13.14
N SER A 26 -22.35 47.78 13.59
CA SER A 26 -23.58 47.08 13.25
C SER A 26 -24.07 47.57 11.89
N LEU A 27 -23.91 46.79 10.83
CA LEU A 27 -24.65 47.01 9.58
C LEU A 27 -25.16 45.70 8.99
N SER A 28 -26.48 45.55 9.07
CA SER A 28 -27.30 44.57 8.40
C SER A 28 -27.07 44.57 6.88
N ARG A 29 -26.61 43.44 6.34
CA ARG A 29 -26.83 43.06 4.94
C ARG A 29 -27.55 41.72 4.92
N GLN A 30 -28.82 41.73 4.53
CA GLN A 30 -29.49 40.54 4.03
C GLN A 30 -28.80 40.14 2.73
N GLN A 31 -27.94 39.14 2.78
CA GLN A 31 -27.44 38.41 1.62
C GLN A 31 -28.18 37.07 1.54
N ALA A 32 -28.61 36.69 0.33
CA ALA A 32 -29.07 35.34 0.03
C ALA A 32 -28.01 34.31 0.48
N PRO A 33 -28.38 33.10 0.93
CA PRO A 33 -27.42 32.14 1.44
C PRO A 33 -26.47 31.73 0.31
N LEU A 34 -25.19 32.13 0.43
CA LEU A 34 -24.10 31.49 -0.29
C LEU A 34 -24.08 30.01 0.12
N PRO A 35 -23.82 29.07 -0.80
CA PRO A 35 -23.77 27.65 -0.45
C PRO A 35 -22.61 27.42 0.53
N ASN A 36 -22.82 26.47 1.45
CA ASN A 36 -21.90 25.98 2.48
C ASN A 36 -20.42 25.97 2.04
N HIS A 37 -19.49 26.10 2.99
CA HIS A 37 -18.05 26.07 2.75
C HIS A 37 -17.66 24.89 1.84
N THR A 38 -17.13 25.17 0.64
CA THR A 38 -16.80 24.15 -0.36
C THR A 38 -15.31 24.10 -0.70
N TYR A 39 -14.88 22.93 -1.20
CA TYR A 39 -13.59 22.69 -1.83
C TYR A 39 -13.82 22.20 -3.25
N THR A 40 -13.07 22.68 -4.23
CA THR A 40 -13.17 22.23 -5.63
C THR A 40 -11.82 21.75 -6.13
N ASP A 41 -11.82 20.59 -6.76
CA ASP A 41 -10.67 20.06 -7.52
C ASP A 41 -11.11 19.61 -8.92
N ALA A 42 -10.18 19.04 -9.69
CA ALA A 42 -10.44 18.55 -11.05
C ALA A 42 -11.47 17.41 -11.14
N ARG A 43 -12.02 16.92 -10.02
CA ARG A 43 -12.97 15.79 -9.98
C ARG A 43 -14.33 16.20 -9.47
N GLY A 44 -14.45 17.37 -8.83
CA GLY A 44 -15.73 17.89 -8.40
C GLY A 44 -15.62 18.96 -7.32
N THR A 45 -16.79 19.38 -6.85
CA THR A 45 -16.94 20.28 -5.71
C THR A 45 -17.49 19.51 -4.52
N TYR A 46 -16.92 19.71 -3.33
CA TYR A 46 -17.21 18.95 -2.11
C TYR A 46 -17.64 19.87 -0.98
N ASN A 47 -18.51 19.38 -0.09
CA ASN A 47 -19.00 20.12 1.07
C ASN A 47 -18.08 19.94 2.29
N VAL A 48 -17.32 20.97 2.65
CA VAL A 48 -16.34 20.94 3.76
C VAL A 48 -17.04 20.93 5.12
N ASP A 49 -18.15 21.65 5.26
CA ASP A 49 -18.90 21.69 6.52
C ASP A 49 -19.44 20.30 6.90
N GLU A 50 -19.93 19.54 5.92
CA GLU A 50 -20.36 18.15 6.13
C GLU A 50 -19.21 17.22 6.51
N ILE A 51 -18.01 17.42 5.92
CA ILE A 51 -16.81 16.65 6.28
C ILE A 51 -16.45 16.89 7.75
N ILE A 52 -16.41 18.15 8.20
CA ILE A 52 -16.09 18.49 9.58
C ILE A 52 -17.15 17.95 10.54
N GLN A 53 -18.43 18.08 10.20
CA GLN A 53 -19.53 17.51 10.99
C GLN A 53 -19.44 15.98 11.08
N TRP A 54 -19.15 15.31 9.97
CA TRP A 54 -18.94 13.86 9.93
C TRP A 54 -17.81 13.45 10.87
N ALA A 55 -16.66 14.11 10.81
CA ALA A 55 -15.52 13.78 11.64
C ALA A 55 -15.79 14.00 13.14
N ASN A 56 -16.53 15.06 13.48
CA ASN A 56 -16.93 15.36 14.86
C ASN A 56 -17.95 14.36 15.41
N LYS A 57 -18.89 13.88 14.59
CA LYS A 57 -19.89 12.86 14.99
C LYS A 57 -19.26 11.48 15.20
N ASN A 58 -18.19 11.14 14.48
CA ASN A 58 -17.56 9.82 14.52
C ASN A 58 -16.38 9.72 15.51
N GLN A 59 -16.47 10.38 16.67
CA GLN A 59 -15.53 10.34 17.82
C GLN A 59 -14.14 9.74 17.49
N ASN A 60 -13.16 10.60 17.16
CA ASN A 60 -11.73 10.32 16.87
C ASN A 60 -11.33 10.24 15.38
N LYS A 61 -12.06 10.88 14.46
CA LYS A 61 -11.56 11.13 13.08
C LYS A 61 -10.69 12.38 12.96
N TRP A 62 -10.22 12.91 14.08
CA TRP A 62 -9.25 13.99 14.13
C TRP A 62 -8.07 13.61 15.04
N THR A 63 -6.93 14.22 14.79
CA THR A 63 -5.69 14.04 15.55
C THR A 63 -4.91 15.36 15.60
N TYR A 64 -3.85 15.42 16.40
CA TYR A 64 -2.92 16.55 16.41
C TYR A 64 -1.67 16.21 15.61
N ILE A 65 -1.28 17.10 14.70
CA ILE A 65 -0.10 16.93 13.86
C ILE A 65 0.79 18.17 13.92
N GLN A 66 2.09 17.96 13.67
CA GLN A 66 3.08 19.03 13.71
C GLN A 66 2.75 20.11 12.67
N THR A 67 2.60 21.35 13.11
CA THR A 67 2.32 22.52 12.27
C THR A 67 3.41 22.70 11.20
N SER A 68 4.66 22.32 11.52
CA SER A 68 5.80 22.41 10.62
C SER A 68 5.62 21.64 9.31
N ASN A 69 4.77 20.62 9.30
CA ASN A 69 4.51 19.78 8.12
C ASN A 69 3.81 20.54 6.99
N PHE A 70 3.15 21.66 7.29
CA PHE A 70 2.34 22.42 6.32
C PHE A 70 2.87 23.83 6.04
N LEU A 71 4.07 24.17 6.51
CA LEU A 71 4.60 25.53 6.34
C LEU A 71 4.83 25.90 4.88
N GLU A 72 4.97 24.94 3.97
CA GLU A 72 5.03 25.24 2.54
C GLU A 72 3.79 25.98 2.02
N TYR A 73 2.63 25.81 2.66
CA TYR A 73 1.40 26.53 2.32
C TYR A 73 1.47 28.02 2.68
N THR A 74 2.44 28.46 3.48
CA THR A 74 2.72 29.90 3.63
C THR A 74 3.32 30.51 2.37
N MET A 75 4.01 29.69 1.56
CA MET A 75 4.73 30.13 0.37
C MET A 75 3.98 29.87 -0.94
N LYS A 76 2.93 29.05 -0.91
CA LYS A 76 2.02 28.83 -2.04
C LYS A 76 1.03 30.00 -2.16
N ASP A 77 0.56 30.27 -3.37
CA ASP A 77 -0.61 31.13 -3.58
C ASP A 77 -1.85 30.23 -3.63
N THR A 78 -2.62 30.19 -2.54
CA THR A 78 -3.86 29.41 -2.47
C THR A 78 -5.08 30.27 -2.22
N TRP A 79 -4.90 31.59 -2.16
CA TRP A 79 -5.97 32.56 -1.93
C TRP A 79 -6.22 33.45 -3.14
N GLY A 80 -5.32 33.44 -4.13
CA GLY A 80 -5.47 34.22 -5.35
C GLY A 80 -6.73 33.86 -6.13
N GLU A 81 -7.41 34.89 -6.62
CA GLU A 81 -8.49 34.74 -7.60
C GLU A 81 -7.90 34.46 -8.99
N ASP A 82 -8.63 33.70 -9.80
CA ASP A 82 -8.25 33.41 -11.19
C ASP A 82 -7.98 34.71 -11.97
N GLY A 83 -6.77 34.83 -12.53
CA GLY A 83 -6.33 36.00 -13.28
C GLY A 83 -5.65 37.10 -12.46
N SER A 84 -5.53 36.97 -11.14
CA SER A 84 -4.72 37.86 -10.30
C SER A 84 -3.22 37.54 -10.40
N GLU A 85 -2.36 38.52 -10.07
CA GLU A 85 -0.91 38.28 -9.99
C GLU A 85 -0.61 37.28 -8.88
N SER A 86 0.12 36.21 -9.21
CA SER A 86 0.40 35.16 -8.23
C SER A 86 1.24 35.69 -7.07
N MET A 87 0.73 35.51 -5.86
CA MET A 87 1.32 36.02 -4.63
C MET A 87 1.25 34.97 -3.52
N SER A 88 2.37 34.70 -2.85
CA SER A 88 2.36 33.76 -1.72
C SER A 88 1.42 34.23 -0.60
N ASN A 89 0.80 33.28 0.09
CA ASN A 89 -0.09 33.56 1.22
C ASN A 89 0.59 34.41 2.31
N LEU A 90 1.89 34.20 2.55
CA LEU A 90 2.68 35.03 3.46
C LEU A 90 2.76 36.48 2.97
N LYS A 91 2.97 36.71 1.67
CA LYS A 91 3.04 38.07 1.13
C LYS A 91 1.66 38.74 1.19
N ARG A 92 0.57 38.02 0.87
CA ARG A 92 -0.82 38.51 1.04
C ARG A 92 -1.10 38.89 2.50
N LEU A 93 -0.76 38.02 3.46
CA LEU A 93 -0.91 38.29 4.89
C LEU A 93 -0.19 39.58 5.34
N LEU A 94 0.96 39.88 4.75
CA LEU A 94 1.74 41.07 5.09
C LEU A 94 1.23 42.35 4.41
N GLN A 95 0.53 42.23 3.28
CA GLN A 95 0.13 43.37 2.43
C GLN A 95 -1.36 43.69 2.50
N GLU A 96 -2.20 42.73 2.87
CA GLU A 96 -3.66 42.82 2.83
C GLU A 96 -4.22 42.68 4.26
N ASN A 97 -4.80 43.77 4.79
CA ASN A 97 -5.34 43.80 6.15
C ASN A 97 -6.50 42.81 6.34
N ASP A 98 -7.36 42.66 5.33
CA ASP A 98 -8.52 41.75 5.38
C ASP A 98 -8.07 40.30 5.55
N GLU A 99 -7.04 39.85 4.82
CA GLU A 99 -6.48 38.50 4.98
C GLU A 99 -5.80 38.32 6.34
N LYS A 100 -5.13 39.36 6.85
CA LYS A 100 -4.61 39.34 8.22
C LYS A 100 -5.72 39.18 9.25
N GLU A 101 -6.83 39.88 9.11
CA GLU A 101 -7.99 39.72 10.00
C GLU A 101 -8.61 38.33 9.89
N ARG A 102 -8.75 37.78 8.68
CA ARG A 102 -9.25 36.41 8.45
C ARG A 102 -8.33 35.35 9.08
N VAL A 103 -7.02 35.49 8.93
CA VAL A 103 -6.05 34.60 9.60
C VAL A 103 -6.19 34.71 11.11
N MET A 104 -6.18 35.92 11.68
CA MET A 104 -6.19 36.11 13.13
C MET A 104 -7.52 35.74 13.78
N SER A 105 -8.64 35.86 13.07
CA SER A 105 -9.97 35.46 13.53
C SER A 105 -10.25 33.96 13.40
N SER A 106 -9.44 33.20 12.64
CA SER A 106 -9.66 31.77 12.45
C SER A 106 -9.62 30.96 13.77
N ASP A 107 -10.58 30.06 13.97
CA ASP A 107 -10.66 29.23 15.18
C ASP A 107 -9.73 28.02 15.08
N LEU A 108 -8.76 27.89 15.98
CA LEU A 108 -7.80 26.77 16.00
C LEU A 108 -8.38 25.49 16.62
N GLU A 109 -9.53 25.56 17.29
CA GLU A 109 -10.25 24.37 17.78
C GLU A 109 -11.00 23.66 16.64
N CYS A 110 -11.26 24.39 15.55
CA CYS A 110 -11.74 23.85 14.30
C CYS A 110 -10.59 23.15 13.54
N PRO A 111 -10.72 21.87 13.17
CA PRO A 111 -9.64 21.13 12.52
C PRO A 111 -9.34 21.66 11.12
N ILE A 112 -8.10 21.51 10.67
CA ILE A 112 -7.78 21.55 9.23
C ILE A 112 -8.29 20.25 8.58
N VAL A 113 -8.63 20.30 7.30
CA VAL A 113 -9.04 19.11 6.54
C VAL A 113 -7.99 18.83 5.48
N VAL A 114 -7.48 17.62 5.49
CA VAL A 114 -6.37 17.19 4.65
C VAL A 114 -6.73 15.88 3.99
N ASP A 115 -6.48 15.74 2.70
CA ASP A 115 -6.63 14.46 2.02
C ASP A 115 -5.46 13.51 2.33
N ASN A 116 -5.54 12.28 1.81
CA ASN A 116 -4.50 11.28 2.06
C ASN A 116 -3.18 11.51 1.30
N ALA A 117 -3.15 12.45 0.36
CA ALA A 117 -1.92 12.94 -0.27
C ALA A 117 -1.34 14.17 0.46
N HIS A 118 -1.86 14.51 1.64
CA HIS A 118 -1.52 15.70 2.43
C HIS A 118 -1.85 17.03 1.77
N ARG A 119 -2.74 17.02 0.79
CA ARG A 119 -3.23 18.24 0.17
C ARG A 119 -4.28 18.84 1.10
N ILE A 120 -4.08 20.11 1.47
CA ILE A 120 -5.05 20.85 2.25
C ILE A 120 -6.33 21.01 1.42
N ILE A 121 -7.42 20.47 1.95
CA ILE A 121 -8.80 20.71 1.48
C ILE A 121 -9.30 22.00 2.11
N ASP A 122 -9.04 22.19 3.41
CA ASP A 122 -9.42 23.39 4.15
C ASP A 122 -8.46 23.67 5.33
N GLY A 123 -8.29 24.95 5.65
CA GLY A 123 -7.67 25.41 6.88
C GLY A 123 -6.31 26.08 6.73
N VAL A 124 -5.96 26.58 5.54
CA VAL A 124 -4.72 27.35 5.31
C VAL A 124 -4.59 28.52 6.30
N HIS A 125 -5.66 29.28 6.55
CA HIS A 125 -5.67 30.36 7.56
C HIS A 125 -5.31 29.86 8.96
N ARG A 126 -5.82 28.69 9.35
CA ARG A 126 -5.55 28.08 10.67
C ARG A 126 -4.10 27.61 10.80
N ILE A 127 -3.53 27.04 9.74
CA ILE A 127 -2.11 26.66 9.67
C ILE A 127 -1.22 27.88 9.89
N ILE A 128 -1.51 28.98 9.18
CA ILE A 128 -0.74 30.22 9.28
C ILE A 128 -0.88 30.85 10.67
N LYS A 129 -2.09 30.90 11.23
CA LYS A 129 -2.32 31.38 12.61
C LYS A 129 -1.57 30.51 13.63
N ALA A 130 -1.61 29.19 13.50
CA ALA A 130 -0.88 28.28 14.37
C ALA A 130 0.64 28.52 14.30
N ALA A 131 1.19 28.69 13.09
CA ALA A 131 2.60 29.03 12.90
C ALA A 131 2.96 30.41 13.48
N TYR A 132 2.11 31.42 13.27
CA TYR A 132 2.25 32.76 13.84
C TYR A 132 2.31 32.73 15.37
N LEU A 133 1.43 31.96 15.99
CA LEU A 133 1.35 31.80 17.46
C LEU A 133 2.39 30.80 18.02
N GLY A 134 3.27 30.24 17.19
CA GLY A 134 4.27 29.26 17.63
C GLY A 134 3.68 27.95 18.15
N LYS A 135 2.47 27.57 17.72
CA LYS A 135 1.84 26.31 18.11
C LYS A 135 2.54 25.15 17.41
N GLU A 136 3.11 24.24 18.18
CA GLU A 136 3.80 23.04 17.67
C GLU A 136 2.86 22.13 16.88
N THR A 137 1.62 21.99 17.33
CA THR A 137 0.62 21.11 16.69
C THR A 137 -0.67 21.83 16.35
N ILE A 138 -1.36 21.31 15.33
CA ILE A 138 -2.68 21.73 14.90
C ILE A 138 -3.62 20.52 14.80
N LYS A 139 -4.90 20.74 15.12
CA LYS A 139 -5.95 19.72 15.00
C LYS A 139 -6.26 19.46 13.53
N CYS A 140 -6.30 18.21 13.12
CA CYS A 140 -6.40 17.79 11.73
C CYS A 140 -7.37 16.64 11.55
N ILE A 141 -8.19 16.70 10.51
CA ILE A 141 -8.95 15.58 9.95
C ILE A 141 -8.22 15.10 8.71
N PHE A 142 -7.91 13.81 8.65
CA PHE A 142 -7.54 13.17 7.40
C PHE A 142 -8.75 12.49 6.78
N ILE A 143 -8.99 12.78 5.50
CA ILE A 143 -10.10 12.19 4.74
C ILE A 143 -9.56 11.36 3.57
N ASP A 144 -9.99 10.10 3.50
CA ASP A 144 -9.68 9.26 2.35
C ASP A 144 -10.52 9.58 1.14
N ARG A 145 -10.06 9.12 -0.02
CA ARG A 145 -10.66 9.48 -1.30
C ARG A 145 -12.09 8.95 -1.42
N THR A 146 -12.33 7.73 -0.98
CA THR A 146 -13.66 7.12 -0.99
C THR A 146 -14.64 7.94 -0.13
N THR A 147 -14.20 8.36 1.05
CA THR A 147 -14.98 9.16 2.00
C THR A 147 -15.20 10.57 1.46
N LEU A 148 -14.18 11.23 0.90
CA LEU A 148 -14.30 12.54 0.27
C LEU A 148 -15.37 12.52 -0.85
N GLN A 149 -15.37 11.47 -1.67
CA GLN A 149 -16.33 11.30 -2.76
C GLN A 149 -17.79 11.26 -2.26
N SER A 150 -18.04 10.79 -1.04
CA SER A 150 -19.40 10.76 -0.46
C SER A 150 -19.96 12.15 -0.14
N PHE A 151 -19.12 13.18 -0.12
CA PHE A 151 -19.48 14.59 0.10
C PHE A 151 -19.45 15.43 -1.19
N CYS A 152 -19.33 14.79 -2.35
CA CYS A 152 -19.29 15.45 -3.65
C CYS A 152 -20.67 16.03 -4.02
N LEU A 153 -20.75 17.34 -4.23
CA LEU A 153 -21.96 18.09 -4.59
C LEU A 153 -22.21 18.06 -6.11
N THR A 154 -21.14 18.14 -6.89
CA THR A 154 -21.16 18.05 -8.35
C THR A 154 -19.94 17.28 -8.79
N SER A 155 -20.14 16.18 -9.51
CA SER A 155 -19.07 15.55 -10.27
C SER A 155 -18.99 16.26 -11.62
N GLU A 156 -17.82 16.79 -11.97
CA GLU A 156 -17.55 16.93 -13.40
C GLU A 156 -17.66 15.52 -13.98
N LYS A 157 -18.34 15.39 -15.13
CA LYS A 157 -18.56 14.11 -15.82
C LYS A 157 -17.30 13.29 -15.68
N SER A 158 -17.35 12.28 -14.80
CA SER A 158 -16.32 11.27 -14.69
C SER A 158 -16.00 10.90 -16.12
N ILE A 159 -14.78 11.19 -16.59
CA ILE A 159 -14.34 10.64 -17.85
C ILE A 159 -14.52 9.15 -17.63
N LYS A 160 -15.58 8.58 -18.21
CA LYS A 160 -15.76 7.15 -18.31
C LYS A 160 -14.66 6.75 -19.26
N VAL A 161 -13.47 6.55 -18.70
CA VAL A 161 -12.43 5.82 -19.39
C VAL A 161 -12.92 4.38 -19.32
N GLU A 162 -13.74 4.03 -20.30
CA GLU A 162 -13.81 2.64 -20.70
C GLU A 162 -12.36 2.24 -20.99
N SER A 163 -11.90 1.18 -20.33
CA SER A 163 -10.65 0.54 -20.68
C SER A 163 -10.56 0.50 -22.20
N SER A 164 -9.42 0.95 -22.76
CA SER A 164 -9.16 0.89 -24.20
C SER A 164 -9.29 -0.56 -24.74
N VAL A 165 -9.27 -1.53 -23.82
CA VAL A 165 -9.52 -2.95 -24.03
C VAL A 165 -10.94 -3.31 -23.59
N LYS A 166 -11.78 -3.72 -24.54
CA LYS A 166 -13.13 -4.26 -24.23
C LYS A 166 -13.02 -5.46 -23.27
N ASN A 167 -13.84 -5.43 -22.20
CA ASN A 167 -14.06 -6.49 -21.22
C ASN A 167 -13.04 -6.64 -20.06
N LEU A 168 -12.28 -5.63 -19.63
CA LEU A 168 -11.52 -5.75 -18.37
C LEU A 168 -12.47 -5.73 -17.15
N PRO A 169 -12.31 -6.62 -16.16
CA PRO A 169 -13.05 -6.57 -14.89
C PRO A 169 -12.54 -5.46 -13.94
N ILE A 170 -11.42 -4.79 -14.29
CA ILE A 170 -10.78 -3.74 -13.50
C ILE A 170 -10.47 -2.58 -14.45
N SER A 171 -10.85 -1.36 -14.07
CA SER A 171 -10.62 -0.15 -14.87
C SER A 171 -9.16 0.30 -14.78
N ASP A 172 -8.68 0.96 -15.82
CA ASP A 172 -7.38 1.63 -15.80
C ASP A 172 -7.31 2.60 -14.62
N ILE A 173 -6.19 2.58 -13.90
CA ILE A 173 -5.98 3.48 -12.77
C ILE A 173 -5.20 4.68 -13.26
N PHE A 174 -5.76 5.86 -13.03
CA PHE A 174 -5.13 7.13 -13.37
C PHE A 174 -4.65 7.83 -12.11
N ILE A 175 -3.37 8.19 -12.09
CA ILE A 175 -2.74 8.93 -11.00
C ILE A 175 -2.03 10.16 -11.55
N HIS A 176 -2.11 11.25 -10.80
CA HIS A 176 -1.40 12.49 -11.09
C HIS A 176 -0.07 12.51 -10.35
N VAL A 177 1.02 12.65 -11.08
CA VAL A 177 2.39 12.66 -10.56
C VAL A 177 3.01 14.03 -10.84
N PRO A 178 3.59 14.73 -9.84
CA PRO A 178 4.24 16.01 -10.07
C PRO A 178 5.32 15.93 -11.15
N LYS A 179 5.44 16.96 -12.01
CA LYS A 179 6.46 16.98 -13.08
C LYS A 179 7.88 16.75 -12.58
N ALA A 180 8.19 17.24 -11.38
CA ALA A 180 9.52 17.09 -10.77
C ALA A 180 9.86 15.65 -10.32
N HIS A 181 8.87 14.75 -10.23
CA HIS A 181 9.07 13.39 -9.73
C HIS A 181 9.36 12.38 -10.85
N LEU A 182 9.07 12.72 -12.10
CA LEU A 182 9.37 11.86 -13.25
C LEU A 182 10.37 12.54 -14.18
N PRO A 183 11.32 11.78 -14.76
CA PRO A 183 12.22 12.31 -15.77
C PRO A 183 11.47 12.95 -16.94
N SER A 184 11.99 14.07 -17.45
CA SER A 184 11.49 14.68 -18.69
C SER A 184 11.78 13.80 -19.92
N ASP A 185 12.91 13.10 -19.92
CA ASP A 185 13.28 12.12 -20.93
C ASP A 185 12.31 10.93 -20.95
N GLN A 186 11.74 10.63 -22.12
CA GLN A 186 10.69 9.61 -22.27
C GLN A 186 11.18 8.20 -21.93
N VAL A 187 12.41 7.83 -22.32
CA VAL A 187 12.93 6.48 -22.10
C VAL A 187 13.22 6.27 -20.62
N LYS A 188 13.89 7.21 -19.97
CA LYS A 188 14.15 7.17 -18.52
C LYS A 188 12.85 7.15 -17.71
N ARG A 189 11.85 7.94 -18.11
CA ARG A 189 10.54 7.96 -17.45
C ARG A 189 9.84 6.62 -17.56
N ARG A 190 9.80 6.03 -18.76
CA ARG A 190 9.22 4.70 -18.97
C ARG A 190 9.91 3.64 -18.11
N ASN A 191 11.25 3.57 -18.15
CA ASN A 191 11.99 2.58 -17.37
C ASN A 191 11.74 2.74 -15.85
N LEU A 192 11.74 3.98 -15.35
CA LEU A 192 11.43 4.25 -13.94
C LEU A 192 10.01 3.79 -13.58
N LEU A 193 9.02 4.06 -14.44
CA LEU A 193 7.63 3.67 -14.20
C LEU A 193 7.46 2.15 -14.27
N GLU A 194 8.08 1.47 -15.23
CA GLU A 194 8.05 -0.01 -15.35
C GLU A 194 8.68 -0.69 -14.12
N GLU A 195 9.79 -0.14 -13.61
CA GLU A 195 10.39 -0.61 -12.35
C GLU A 195 9.48 -0.31 -11.16
N TYR A 196 8.94 0.90 -11.07
CA TYR A 196 8.11 1.32 -9.95
C TYR A 196 6.76 0.62 -9.90
N PHE A 197 6.14 0.31 -11.05
CA PHE A 197 4.84 -0.34 -11.23
C PHE A 197 4.95 -1.67 -11.97
N SER A 198 5.83 -2.56 -11.51
CA SER A 198 6.09 -3.89 -12.07
C SER A 198 4.86 -4.76 -12.39
N ASP A 199 3.72 -4.53 -11.72
CA ASP A 199 2.48 -5.30 -11.87
C ASP A 199 1.50 -4.69 -12.89
N HIS A 200 1.91 -3.60 -13.55
CA HIS A 200 1.13 -2.83 -14.52
C HIS A 200 1.95 -2.56 -15.78
N LEU A 201 1.27 -2.08 -16.82
CA LEU A 201 1.86 -1.48 -18.02
C LEU A 201 1.67 0.04 -17.92
N PRO A 202 2.62 0.77 -17.30
CA PRO A 202 2.45 2.18 -17.06
C PRO A 202 2.72 3.00 -18.32
N SER A 203 1.83 3.95 -18.60
CA SER A 203 2.05 5.03 -19.58
C SER A 203 1.90 6.38 -18.91
N ALA A 204 2.52 7.42 -19.47
CA ALA A 204 2.49 8.77 -18.89
C ALA A 204 2.26 9.83 -19.96
N TYR A 205 1.28 10.68 -19.72
CA TYR A 205 0.85 11.79 -20.57
C TYR A 205 1.06 13.10 -19.82
N GLU A 206 1.49 14.14 -20.52
CA GLU A 206 1.64 15.46 -19.91
C GLU A 206 0.25 16.12 -19.78
N GLU A 207 -0.11 16.59 -18.59
CA GLU A 207 -1.36 17.27 -18.32
C GLU A 207 -1.10 18.45 -17.36
N ASN A 208 -1.22 19.68 -17.87
CA ASN A 208 -0.91 20.92 -17.14
C ASN A 208 0.52 20.88 -16.52
N ASP A 209 0.63 21.06 -15.20
CA ASP A 209 1.89 21.02 -14.43
C ASP A 209 2.21 19.64 -13.83
N GLN A 210 1.55 18.58 -14.33
CA GLN A 210 1.70 17.22 -13.84
C GLN A 210 1.82 16.19 -14.98
N TRP A 211 2.16 14.97 -14.60
CA TRP A 211 2.02 13.78 -15.43
C TRP A 211 0.75 13.06 -15.04
N LEU A 212 -0.12 12.79 -16.02
CA LEU A 212 -1.18 11.80 -15.90
C LEU A 212 -0.57 10.43 -16.22
N VAL A 213 -0.37 9.61 -15.19
CA VAL A 213 0.11 8.24 -15.33
C VAL A 213 -1.09 7.30 -15.37
N GLN A 214 -1.20 6.53 -16.44
CA GLN A 214 -2.17 5.45 -16.59
C GLN A 214 -1.49 4.13 -16.24
N LEU A 215 -2.10 3.38 -15.34
CA LEU A 215 -1.67 2.04 -14.95
C LEU A 215 -2.64 1.04 -15.58
N GLU A 216 -2.27 0.50 -16.74
CA GLU A 216 -3.03 -0.55 -17.41
C GLU A 216 -2.65 -1.92 -16.80
N ARG A 217 -3.62 -2.80 -16.58
CA ARG A 217 -3.33 -4.21 -16.28
C ARG A 217 -3.12 -4.97 -17.59
N PRO A 218 -2.10 -5.83 -17.71
CA PRO A 218 -1.82 -6.56 -18.95
C PRO A 218 -3.07 -7.27 -19.49
N SER A 219 -3.52 -6.85 -20.68
CA SER A 219 -4.70 -7.38 -21.36
C SER A 219 -4.40 -8.58 -22.27
N SER A 220 -3.12 -8.82 -22.53
CA SER A 220 -2.58 -9.88 -23.38
C SER A 220 -1.48 -10.64 -22.63
N PRO A 221 -1.04 -11.80 -23.15
CA PRO A 221 0.12 -12.51 -22.63
C PRO A 221 1.37 -11.63 -22.76
N TYR A 222 1.77 -11.02 -21.65
CA TYR A 222 2.93 -10.15 -21.55
C TYR A 222 3.81 -10.60 -20.38
N GLY A 223 5.11 -10.35 -20.47
CA GLY A 223 6.07 -10.73 -19.44
C GLY A 223 6.32 -12.25 -19.37
N CYS A 224 6.34 -12.79 -18.15
CA CYS A 224 6.71 -14.18 -17.87
C CYS A 224 5.70 -15.22 -18.40
N TYR A 225 4.42 -14.86 -18.57
CA TYR A 225 3.37 -15.81 -18.97
C TYR A 225 3.60 -16.46 -20.35
N ASN A 226 4.33 -15.78 -21.24
CA ASN A 226 4.59 -16.27 -22.61
C ASN A 226 5.52 -17.48 -22.67
N GLN A 227 6.19 -17.80 -21.56
CA GLN A 227 7.20 -18.85 -21.49
C GLN A 227 6.58 -20.23 -21.28
N ASP A 228 5.36 -20.27 -20.74
CA ASP A 228 4.65 -21.50 -20.41
C ASP A 228 3.67 -21.89 -21.53
N GLN A 229 4.07 -22.88 -22.32
CA GLN A 229 3.27 -23.41 -23.42
C GLN A 229 1.98 -24.11 -22.96
N THR A 230 1.91 -24.52 -21.70
CA THR A 230 0.79 -25.26 -21.10
C THR A 230 -0.13 -24.37 -20.25
N LEU A 231 0.13 -23.05 -20.24
CA LEU A 231 -0.61 -22.10 -19.42
C LEU A 231 -2.11 -22.14 -19.71
N LYS A 232 -2.50 -22.34 -20.98
CA LYS A 232 -3.92 -22.40 -21.35
C LYS A 232 -4.63 -23.59 -20.72
N GLU A 233 -3.98 -24.75 -20.68
CA GLU A 233 -4.46 -25.96 -20.02
C GLU A 233 -4.57 -25.73 -18.51
N GLY A 234 -3.57 -25.11 -17.88
CA GLY A 234 -3.60 -24.74 -16.47
C GLY A 234 -4.74 -23.78 -16.11
N LEU A 235 -4.98 -22.76 -16.94
CA LEU A 235 -6.11 -21.83 -16.75
C LEU A 235 -7.47 -22.50 -16.96
N THR A 236 -7.56 -23.45 -17.88
CA THR A 236 -8.79 -24.23 -18.09
C THR A 236 -9.06 -25.12 -16.87
N TRP A 237 -8.02 -25.76 -16.31
CA TRP A 237 -8.13 -26.51 -15.07
C TRP A 237 -8.54 -25.63 -13.88
N TRP A 238 -8.01 -24.40 -13.80
CA TRP A 238 -8.36 -23.46 -12.73
C TRP A 238 -9.87 -23.18 -12.69
N ARG A 239 -10.40 -22.78 -13.85
CA ARG A 239 -11.82 -22.57 -14.13
C ARG A 239 -12.02 -22.38 -15.63
N ASP A 240 -13.04 -23.02 -16.21
CA ASP A 240 -13.38 -22.87 -17.62
C ASP A 240 -13.43 -21.39 -18.05
N ASN A 241 -12.85 -21.11 -19.22
CA ASN A 241 -12.78 -19.77 -19.84
C ASN A 241 -11.94 -18.71 -19.09
N THR A 242 -11.16 -19.08 -18.08
CA THR A 242 -10.16 -18.17 -17.49
C THR A 242 -9.11 -17.79 -18.53
N ARG A 243 -8.83 -16.50 -18.69
CA ARG A 243 -7.83 -15.99 -19.63
C ARG A 243 -6.61 -15.49 -18.88
N ILE A 244 -5.52 -15.31 -19.63
CA ILE A 244 -4.25 -14.79 -19.11
C ILE A 244 -4.44 -13.43 -18.42
N ARG A 245 -5.28 -12.56 -18.98
CA ARG A 245 -5.58 -11.26 -18.36
C ARG A 245 -6.34 -11.33 -17.04
N ASP A 246 -6.99 -12.46 -16.75
CA ASP A 246 -7.75 -12.65 -15.51
C ASP A 246 -6.80 -13.07 -14.37
N ILE A 247 -5.62 -13.64 -14.67
CA ILE A 247 -4.61 -14.17 -13.72
C ILE A 247 -4.42 -13.28 -12.47
N PRO A 248 -4.15 -11.96 -12.57
CA PRO A 248 -3.87 -11.14 -11.39
C PRO A 248 -5.08 -11.01 -10.43
N ALA A 249 -6.30 -11.32 -10.90
CA ALA A 249 -7.53 -11.21 -10.13
C ALA A 249 -8.07 -12.56 -9.62
N GLU A 250 -7.47 -13.68 -10.03
CA GLU A 250 -8.00 -15.02 -9.75
C GLU A 250 -7.51 -15.57 -8.41
N TYR A 251 -8.46 -15.85 -7.53
CA TYR A 251 -8.26 -16.53 -6.26
C TYR A 251 -9.52 -17.30 -5.85
N LYS A 252 -9.34 -18.28 -4.96
CA LYS A 252 -10.38 -19.09 -4.32
C LYS A 252 -10.17 -19.01 -2.81
N LEU A 253 -11.23 -18.63 -2.08
CA LEU A 253 -11.19 -18.57 -0.63
C LEU A 253 -11.63 -19.90 -0.04
N TYR A 254 -10.93 -20.30 1.02
CA TYR A 254 -11.27 -21.43 1.85
C TYR A 254 -11.46 -20.96 3.28
N LYS A 255 -12.05 -21.82 4.12
CA LYS A 255 -12.30 -21.50 5.53
C LYS A 255 -11.03 -21.05 6.27
N ASN A 256 -9.92 -21.74 6.03
CA ASN A 256 -8.63 -21.52 6.68
C ASN A 256 -7.51 -21.30 5.65
N GLY A 257 -7.80 -20.60 4.56
CA GLY A 257 -6.77 -20.33 3.57
C GLY A 257 -7.25 -19.69 2.29
N ILE A 258 -6.30 -19.55 1.38
CA ILE A 258 -6.51 -19.03 0.03
C ILE A 258 -5.66 -19.83 -0.95
N LEU A 259 -6.23 -20.06 -2.14
CA LEU A 259 -5.48 -20.50 -3.31
C LEU A 259 -5.60 -19.41 -4.36
N ALA A 260 -4.50 -18.89 -4.87
CA ALA A 260 -4.50 -17.83 -5.86
C ALA A 260 -3.55 -18.16 -7.01
N ILE A 261 -3.83 -17.60 -8.20
CA ILE A 261 -2.88 -17.74 -9.31
C ILE A 261 -1.62 -16.91 -9.04
N GLU A 262 -1.75 -15.78 -8.37
CA GLU A 262 -0.65 -14.87 -8.00
C GLU A 262 -0.63 -14.56 -6.50
N ASP A 263 0.58 -14.46 -5.96
CA ASP A 263 0.88 -14.37 -4.52
C ASP A 263 0.43 -13.08 -3.86
N GLN A 264 0.19 -12.03 -4.66
CA GLN A 264 -0.32 -10.76 -4.16
C GLN A 264 -1.60 -10.90 -3.32
N TRP A 265 -2.34 -12.01 -3.45
CA TRP A 265 -3.56 -12.29 -2.70
C TRP A 265 -3.35 -12.85 -1.29
N MET A 266 -2.17 -13.34 -0.92
CA MET A 266 -1.91 -13.93 0.41
C MET A 266 -2.29 -13.01 1.58
N PRO A 267 -1.98 -11.69 1.56
CA PRO A 267 -2.38 -10.78 2.61
C PRO A 267 -3.89 -10.71 2.87
N LEU A 268 -4.73 -11.00 1.87
CA LEU A 268 -6.19 -11.03 2.05
C LEU A 268 -6.60 -12.16 3.00
N SER A 269 -6.03 -13.35 2.84
CA SER A 269 -6.34 -14.50 3.71
C SER A 269 -5.92 -14.24 5.16
N TRP A 270 -4.73 -13.68 5.34
CA TRP A 270 -4.24 -13.30 6.66
C TRP A 270 -5.13 -12.25 7.32
N SER A 271 -5.57 -11.24 6.55
CA SER A 271 -6.52 -10.22 7.01
C SER A 271 -7.86 -10.83 7.42
N LEU A 272 -8.40 -11.78 6.65
CA LEU A 272 -9.61 -12.50 7.01
C LEU A 272 -9.44 -13.29 8.32
N PHE A 273 -8.28 -13.92 8.53
CA PHE A 273 -7.97 -14.58 9.80
C PHE A 273 -7.94 -13.58 10.97
N PHE A 274 -7.27 -12.45 10.84
CA PHE A 274 -7.20 -11.44 11.91
C PHE A 274 -8.55 -10.77 12.17
N GLN A 275 -9.35 -10.54 11.13
CA GLN A 275 -10.72 -10.06 11.29
C GLN A 275 -11.56 -11.04 12.10
N ARG A 276 -11.48 -12.36 11.82
CA ARG A 276 -12.16 -13.39 12.63
C ARG A 276 -11.68 -13.39 14.08
N LEU A 277 -10.40 -13.11 14.33
CA LEU A 277 -9.84 -12.97 15.67
C LEU A 277 -10.27 -11.67 16.36
N GLY A 278 -10.71 -10.66 15.59
CA GLY A 278 -11.09 -9.32 16.08
C GLY A 278 -9.91 -8.45 16.51
N ARG A 279 -8.67 -8.90 16.30
CA ARG A 279 -7.43 -8.22 16.69
C ARG A 279 -6.22 -8.79 15.96
N LEU A 280 -5.15 -8.02 15.92
CA LEU A 280 -3.83 -8.50 15.50
C LEU A 280 -3.16 -9.26 16.65
N PRO A 281 -2.45 -10.37 16.39
CA PRO A 281 -1.59 -11.00 17.39
C PRO A 281 -0.38 -10.11 17.72
N GLU A 282 0.16 -10.23 18.94
CA GLU A 282 1.41 -9.54 19.29
C GLU A 282 2.64 -10.17 18.63
N GLU A 283 2.61 -11.50 18.49
CA GLU A 283 3.65 -12.29 17.86
C GLU A 283 3.03 -13.24 16.82
N LEU A 284 3.74 -13.44 15.71
CA LEU A 284 3.33 -14.27 14.60
C LEU A 284 4.54 -15.00 14.01
N VAL A 285 4.35 -16.26 13.60
CA VAL A 285 5.32 -16.99 12.78
C VAL A 285 4.76 -17.10 11.36
N LEU A 286 5.56 -16.72 10.37
CA LEU A 286 5.27 -16.96 8.96
C LEU A 286 6.23 -18.04 8.45
N LEU A 287 5.68 -19.20 8.12
CA LEU A 287 6.39 -20.25 7.40
C LEU A 287 6.23 -19.99 5.91
N HIS A 288 7.26 -19.43 5.27
CA HIS A 288 7.31 -19.03 3.86
C HIS A 288 8.06 -20.10 3.06
N VAL A 289 7.40 -20.81 2.17
CA VAL A 289 8.01 -21.80 1.25
C VAL A 289 8.02 -21.19 -0.13
N ASP A 290 9.18 -20.72 -0.59
CA ASP A 290 9.26 -19.82 -1.74
C ASP A 290 10.68 -19.84 -2.36
N ASP A 291 10.79 -19.58 -3.67
CA ASP A 291 12.09 -19.32 -4.29
C ASP A 291 12.52 -17.84 -4.22
N HIS A 292 11.64 -16.95 -3.78
CA HIS A 292 11.83 -15.50 -3.67
C HIS A 292 11.67 -14.99 -2.23
N GLN A 293 12.08 -13.73 -2.00
CA GLN A 293 12.04 -13.15 -0.66
C GLN A 293 10.74 -12.39 -0.35
N ASP A 294 10.09 -11.86 -1.38
CA ASP A 294 8.83 -11.08 -1.32
C ASP A 294 8.81 -9.93 -0.30
N MET A 295 9.99 -9.37 -0.07
CA MET A 295 10.27 -8.26 0.82
C MET A 295 10.63 -6.98 0.05
N MET A 296 10.30 -6.87 -1.23
CA MET A 296 10.42 -5.59 -1.94
C MET A 296 9.53 -4.55 -1.28
N SER A 297 9.91 -3.28 -1.38
CA SER A 297 9.10 -2.22 -0.80
C SER A 297 7.73 -2.15 -1.50
N PRO A 298 6.59 -2.16 -0.78
CA PRO A 298 5.26 -2.00 -1.37
C PRO A 298 4.97 -0.52 -1.63
N ARG A 299 4.03 -0.16 -2.51
CA ARG A 299 3.60 1.24 -2.68
C ARG A 299 2.63 1.66 -1.57
N ILE A 300 3.04 1.40 -0.32
CA ILE A 300 2.31 1.71 0.90
C ILE A 300 3.08 2.75 1.70
N GLY A 301 2.38 3.81 2.07
CA GLY A 301 2.88 4.88 2.91
C GLY A 301 2.53 4.72 4.36
N ARG A 302 3.30 5.42 5.18
CA ARG A 302 2.90 5.79 6.54
C ARG A 302 2.56 7.28 6.55
N ARG A 303 1.31 7.57 6.91
CA ARG A 303 0.79 8.92 7.12
C ARG A 303 1.39 9.55 8.37
N LEU A 304 1.28 10.87 8.49
CA LEU A 304 1.79 11.65 9.62
C LEU A 304 1.19 11.24 10.97
N ASP A 305 -0.02 10.66 10.97
CA ASP A 305 -0.67 10.10 12.16
C ASP A 305 -0.35 8.61 12.39
N GLY A 306 0.56 8.04 11.60
CA GLY A 306 0.98 6.64 11.69
C GLY A 306 0.12 5.65 10.90
N THR A 307 -0.99 6.10 10.32
CA THR A 307 -1.89 5.24 9.52
C THR A 307 -1.20 4.76 8.25
N LEU A 308 -1.40 3.49 7.88
CA LEU A 308 -0.92 2.97 6.60
C LEU A 308 -1.89 3.35 5.48
N ILE A 309 -1.35 3.76 4.33
CA ILE A 309 -2.13 4.17 3.17
C ILE A 309 -1.60 3.53 1.89
N ASP A 310 -2.50 3.23 0.97
CA ASP A 310 -2.21 2.92 -0.41
C ASP A 310 -1.80 4.21 -1.13
N PHE A 311 -0.59 4.29 -1.68
CA PHE A 311 -0.15 5.50 -2.40
C PHE A 311 -0.85 5.74 -3.73
N ILE A 312 -1.43 4.72 -4.33
CA ILE A 312 -2.08 4.77 -5.64
C ILE A 312 -3.51 5.31 -5.47
N THR A 313 -4.27 4.76 -4.53
CA THR A 313 -5.67 5.17 -4.29
C THR A 313 -5.80 6.28 -3.26
N GLY A 314 -4.80 6.39 -2.39
CA GLY A 314 -4.85 7.19 -1.17
C GLY A 314 -5.55 6.48 -0.03
N ASN A 315 -6.22 5.34 -0.21
CA ASN A 315 -7.08 4.75 0.82
C ASN A 315 -6.29 4.17 2.01
N THR A 316 -6.93 4.15 3.18
CA THR A 316 -6.36 3.53 4.39
C THR A 316 -6.22 2.03 4.20
N ILE A 317 -5.17 1.44 4.80
CA ILE A 317 -4.92 0.00 4.80
C ILE A 317 -4.93 -0.54 6.24
N SER A 318 -5.69 -1.60 6.47
CA SER A 318 -5.78 -2.30 7.75
C SER A 318 -5.95 -3.81 7.58
N PHE A 319 -5.10 -4.58 8.26
CA PHE A 319 -5.23 -6.05 8.34
C PHE A 319 -6.42 -6.52 9.20
N LEU A 320 -7.19 -5.62 9.79
CA LEU A 320 -8.47 -5.95 10.43
C LEU A 320 -9.67 -5.69 9.49
N GLU A 321 -9.42 -5.06 8.34
CA GLU A 321 -10.43 -4.69 7.35
C GLU A 321 -10.03 -5.29 5.99
N PRO A 322 -10.41 -6.56 5.71
CA PRO A 322 -10.01 -7.29 4.51
C PRO A 322 -10.27 -6.56 3.18
N GLU A 323 -11.35 -5.78 3.10
CA GLU A 323 -11.66 -4.98 1.91
C GLU A 323 -10.59 -3.94 1.60
N THR A 324 -9.92 -3.37 2.62
CA THR A 324 -8.82 -2.42 2.41
C THR A 324 -7.56 -3.10 1.85
N ILE A 325 -7.29 -4.33 2.27
CA ILE A 325 -6.18 -5.15 1.77
C ILE A 325 -6.46 -5.55 0.32
N LYS A 326 -7.68 -6.03 0.05
CA LYS A 326 -8.14 -6.35 -1.31
C LYS A 326 -8.01 -5.14 -2.24
N ALA A 327 -8.43 -3.95 -1.80
CA ALA A 327 -8.31 -2.73 -2.58
C ALA A 327 -6.83 -2.39 -2.88
N ALA A 328 -5.93 -2.54 -1.91
CA ALA A 328 -4.50 -2.28 -2.09
C ALA A 328 -3.81 -3.31 -3.02
N ILE A 329 -4.30 -4.54 -3.08
CA ILE A 329 -3.85 -5.56 -4.04
C ILE A 329 -4.32 -5.20 -5.46
N LEU A 330 -5.61 -4.87 -5.59
CA LEU A 330 -6.21 -4.51 -6.87
C LEU A 330 -5.58 -3.24 -7.46
N SER A 331 -5.25 -2.26 -6.63
CA SER A 331 -4.56 -1.05 -7.07
C SER A 331 -3.10 -1.29 -7.47
N GLY A 332 -2.48 -2.37 -6.98
CA GLY A 332 -1.05 -2.65 -7.13
C GLY A 332 -0.17 -2.04 -6.04
N ALA A 333 -0.74 -1.47 -4.99
CA ALA A 333 0.04 -1.01 -3.84
C ALA A 333 0.73 -2.17 -3.12
N ILE A 334 0.04 -3.32 -3.06
CA ILE A 334 0.61 -4.62 -2.70
C ILE A 334 0.80 -5.40 -3.99
N GLY A 335 2.05 -5.53 -4.44
CA GLY A 335 2.44 -6.40 -5.55
C GLY A 335 3.02 -7.72 -5.03
N LYS A 336 3.12 -8.71 -5.91
CA LYS A 336 3.58 -10.08 -5.55
C LYS A 336 4.93 -10.11 -4.84
N GLY A 337 5.91 -9.32 -5.31
CA GLY A 337 7.23 -9.24 -4.68
C GLY A 337 7.28 -8.48 -3.34
N SER A 338 6.15 -8.03 -2.79
CA SER A 338 6.09 -7.14 -1.61
C SER A 338 5.13 -7.61 -0.52
N ILE A 339 4.58 -8.82 -0.61
CA ILE A 339 3.47 -9.29 0.23
C ILE A 339 3.81 -9.39 1.72
N LEU A 340 5.10 -9.58 2.08
CA LEU A 340 5.53 -9.73 3.48
C LEU A 340 5.59 -8.39 4.23
N ILE A 341 5.98 -7.31 3.54
CA ILE A 341 6.27 -6.03 4.18
C ILE A 341 5.06 -5.44 4.93
N PRO A 342 3.84 -5.40 4.34
CA PRO A 342 2.66 -4.90 5.04
C PRO A 342 2.38 -5.69 6.33
N LEU A 343 2.51 -7.02 6.28
CA LEU A 343 2.32 -7.89 7.45
C LEU A 343 3.35 -7.61 8.55
N ILE A 344 4.63 -7.53 8.18
CA ILE A 344 5.74 -7.23 9.11
C ILE A 344 5.51 -5.90 9.82
N HIS A 345 5.01 -4.89 9.11
CA HIS A 345 4.68 -3.59 9.70
C HIS A 345 3.44 -3.61 10.59
N ALA A 346 2.44 -4.45 10.29
CA ALA A 346 1.20 -4.53 11.04
C ALA A 346 1.35 -5.25 12.39
N ILE A 347 2.16 -6.31 12.45
CA ILE A 347 2.33 -7.13 13.65
C ILE A 347 3.55 -6.68 14.45
N LYS A 348 3.46 -6.62 15.79
CA LYS A 348 4.55 -6.14 16.67
C LYS A 348 5.82 -6.97 16.51
N LYS A 349 5.75 -8.31 16.59
CA LYS A 349 6.87 -9.22 16.38
C LYS A 349 6.51 -10.29 15.33
N VAL A 350 7.30 -10.39 14.26
CA VAL A 350 7.11 -11.42 13.22
C VAL A 350 8.38 -12.24 13.06
N CYS A 351 8.22 -13.55 13.12
CA CYS A 351 9.25 -14.53 12.88
C CYS A 351 9.03 -15.14 11.49
N VAL A 352 9.70 -14.62 10.48
CA VAL A 352 9.68 -15.20 9.13
C VAL A 352 10.67 -16.35 9.07
N ARG A 353 10.20 -17.51 8.61
CA ARG A 353 10.99 -18.71 8.34
C ARG A 353 10.84 -19.00 6.86
N HIS A 354 11.88 -18.75 6.09
CA HIS A 354 11.91 -18.92 4.65
C HIS A 354 12.62 -20.22 4.28
N LEU A 355 11.90 -21.14 3.64
CA LEU A 355 12.46 -22.34 3.03
C LEU A 355 12.70 -22.07 1.56
N SER A 356 13.97 -22.04 1.14
CA SER A 356 14.37 -21.68 -0.23
C SER A 356 15.60 -22.45 -0.68
N PHE A 357 15.72 -22.69 -1.98
CA PHE A 357 16.92 -23.25 -2.59
C PHE A 357 17.90 -22.17 -3.09
N ARG A 358 17.53 -20.88 -3.08
CA ARG A 358 18.45 -19.79 -3.42
C ARG A 358 19.63 -19.80 -2.44
N PRO A 359 20.87 -19.59 -2.90
CA PRO A 359 22.01 -19.43 -2.01
C PRO A 359 21.91 -18.09 -1.28
N TYR A 360 22.13 -18.09 0.04
CA TYR A 360 22.22 -16.89 0.85
C TYR A 360 23.59 -16.78 1.51
N PRO A 361 24.17 -15.56 1.60
CA PRO A 361 25.45 -15.37 2.27
C PRO A 361 25.36 -15.55 3.79
N GLN A 362 24.15 -15.36 4.35
CA GLN A 362 23.85 -15.45 5.76
C GLN A 362 22.41 -15.97 5.91
N ASN A 363 22.14 -16.73 6.98
CA ASN A 363 20.85 -17.39 7.17
C ASN A 363 19.94 -16.71 8.20
N TYR A 364 20.47 -15.74 8.97
CA TYR A 364 19.79 -15.18 10.14
C TYR A 364 19.86 -13.67 10.13
N PHE A 365 18.71 -13.01 10.23
CA PHE A 365 18.60 -11.57 10.21
C PHE A 365 17.56 -11.06 11.21
N TYR A 366 17.81 -9.87 11.75
CA TYR A 366 16.76 -9.04 12.32
C TYR A 366 16.04 -8.27 11.21
N LEU A 367 14.75 -8.04 11.44
CA LEU A 367 13.90 -7.24 10.56
C LEU A 367 13.66 -5.86 11.20
N ASN A 368 14.33 -4.84 10.66
CA ASN A 368 14.17 -3.46 11.08
C ASN A 368 13.06 -2.80 10.25
N LYS A 369 11.97 -2.44 10.92
CA LYS A 369 10.81 -1.75 10.31
C LYS A 369 11.14 -0.27 10.18
N LEU A 370 11.33 0.19 8.95
CA LEU A 370 11.73 1.57 8.67
C LEU A 370 10.75 2.20 7.69
N THR A 371 10.98 3.48 7.44
CA THR A 371 10.31 4.18 6.35
C THR A 371 11.33 4.97 5.56
N THR A 372 11.17 5.03 4.24
CA THR A 372 12.01 5.84 3.35
C THR A 372 11.16 6.82 2.56
N LYS A 373 11.76 7.90 2.07
CA LYS A 373 11.05 8.82 1.19
C LYS A 373 10.66 8.08 -0.10
N ASP A 374 9.42 8.22 -0.54
CA ASP A 374 9.01 7.79 -1.86
C ASP A 374 9.24 8.93 -2.86
N GLU A 375 9.96 8.65 -3.94
CA GLU A 375 10.35 9.67 -4.92
C GLU A 375 9.34 9.86 -6.05
N VAL A 376 8.34 8.98 -6.16
CA VAL A 376 7.40 8.98 -7.29
C VAL A 376 6.04 9.55 -6.85
N ILE A 377 5.34 8.90 -5.93
CA ILE A 377 3.95 9.23 -5.57
C ILE A 377 3.70 9.50 -4.09
N GLY A 378 4.65 9.23 -3.18
CA GLY A 378 4.38 9.33 -1.74
C GLY A 378 4.28 10.75 -1.16
N GLY A 379 4.77 11.78 -1.86
CA GLY A 379 4.64 13.18 -1.41
C GLY A 379 5.30 13.43 -0.05
N LEU A 380 4.51 13.85 0.96
CA LEU A 380 5.00 14.03 2.34
C LEU A 380 5.08 12.72 3.15
N ASN A 381 4.53 11.63 2.63
CA ASN A 381 4.56 10.33 3.29
C ASN A 381 5.88 9.61 3.01
N ASN A 382 6.31 8.81 3.98
CA ASN A 382 7.38 7.86 3.76
C ASN A 382 6.78 6.48 3.43
N ARG A 383 7.38 5.80 2.45
CA ARG A 383 7.11 4.40 2.08
C ARG A 383 7.61 3.46 3.16
N ILE A 384 6.83 2.44 3.49
CA ILE A 384 7.28 1.40 4.42
C ILE A 384 8.35 0.50 3.77
N ILE A 385 9.38 0.18 4.53
CA ILE A 385 10.45 -0.75 4.11
C ILE A 385 10.88 -1.62 5.28
N VAL A 386 11.44 -2.78 4.97
CA VAL A 386 12.15 -3.59 5.95
C VAL A 386 13.62 -3.66 5.55
N GLN A 387 14.49 -3.33 6.48
CA GLN A 387 15.92 -3.54 6.34
C GLN A 387 16.32 -4.79 7.13
N THR A 388 17.13 -5.65 6.53
CA THR A 388 17.69 -6.82 7.19
C THR A 388 19.04 -6.49 7.83
N GLU A 389 19.27 -6.98 9.03
CA GLU A 389 20.54 -6.86 9.75
C GLU A 389 21.01 -8.24 10.16
N ALA A 390 22.21 -8.64 9.71
CA ALA A 390 22.74 -9.97 9.99
C ALA A 390 22.89 -10.21 11.51
N THR A 391 22.55 -11.42 11.95
CA THR A 391 22.66 -11.83 13.35
C THR A 391 22.99 -13.32 13.46
N CYS A 392 22.98 -13.85 14.69
CA CYS A 392 23.08 -15.28 14.95
C CYS A 392 21.74 -15.86 15.43
N PHE A 393 21.63 -17.19 15.41
CA PHE A 393 20.39 -17.88 15.73
C PHE A 393 19.87 -17.60 17.15
N ASP A 394 20.74 -17.65 18.16
CA ASP A 394 20.39 -17.44 19.58
C ASP A 394 19.74 -16.07 19.86
N ASN A 395 19.99 -15.12 18.96
CA ASN A 395 19.55 -13.75 19.05
C ASN A 395 18.17 -13.50 18.41
N LEU A 396 17.65 -14.44 17.60
CA LEU A 396 16.42 -14.25 16.82
C LEU A 396 15.16 -14.10 17.69
N GLN A 397 15.15 -14.67 18.89
CA GLN A 397 13.93 -14.74 19.71
C GLN A 397 13.49 -13.38 20.27
N ASN A 398 14.35 -12.35 20.26
CA ASN A 398 14.09 -11.10 20.97
C ASN A 398 13.37 -10.03 20.12
N ARG A 399 13.29 -10.20 18.80
CA ARG A 399 12.80 -9.18 17.85
C ARG A 399 12.13 -9.83 16.64
N SER A 400 11.54 -9.03 15.75
CA SER A 400 11.18 -9.53 14.42
C SER A 400 12.41 -10.07 13.71
N SER A 401 12.29 -11.24 13.10
CA SER A 401 13.41 -12.01 12.62
C SER A 401 13.11 -12.65 11.27
N TYR A 402 14.14 -12.85 10.46
CA TYR A 402 14.08 -13.61 9.22
C TYR A 402 15.17 -14.68 9.24
N LEU A 403 14.74 -15.93 9.17
CA LEU A 403 15.62 -17.08 9.00
C LEU A 403 15.36 -17.65 7.62
N VAL A 404 16.42 -17.87 6.85
CA VAL A 404 16.35 -18.56 5.56
C VAL A 404 17.20 -19.83 5.58
N SER A 405 16.66 -20.91 5.02
CA SER A 405 17.29 -22.22 5.01
C SER A 405 16.82 -23.02 3.80
N ASN A 406 17.65 -23.94 3.31
CA ASN A 406 17.26 -24.97 2.34
C ASN A 406 16.98 -26.33 3.00
N ASN A 407 17.07 -26.39 4.33
CA ASN A 407 16.89 -27.59 5.13
C ASN A 407 15.63 -27.45 5.99
N ILE A 408 14.67 -28.36 5.79
CA ILE A 408 13.36 -28.36 6.48
C ILE A 408 13.51 -28.43 8.00
N LYS A 409 14.47 -29.19 8.53
CA LYS A 409 14.68 -29.31 9.98
C LYS A 409 15.20 -28.00 10.59
N GLU A 410 16.17 -27.36 9.93
CA GLU A 410 16.67 -26.06 10.37
C GLU A 410 15.61 -24.96 10.20
N TRP A 411 14.78 -25.05 9.16
CA TRP A 411 13.67 -24.12 8.92
C TRP A 411 12.62 -24.16 10.03
N LEU A 412 12.31 -25.35 10.55
CA LEU A 412 11.35 -25.57 11.64
C LEU A 412 11.98 -25.54 13.04
N ARG A 413 13.27 -25.19 13.15
CA ARG A 413 13.98 -25.22 14.42
C ARG A 413 13.46 -24.16 15.38
N GLU A 414 13.16 -24.60 16.61
CA GLU A 414 12.79 -23.78 17.77
C GLU A 414 11.69 -22.74 17.46
N ILE A 415 10.63 -23.18 16.77
CA ILE A 415 9.42 -22.36 16.61
C ILE A 415 8.78 -22.10 17.99
N PRO A 416 8.47 -20.84 18.35
CA PRO A 416 7.80 -20.52 19.60
C PRO A 416 6.49 -21.30 19.78
N LYS A 417 6.23 -21.76 21.00
CA LYS A 417 4.96 -22.40 21.36
C LYS A 417 3.87 -21.35 21.55
N ASP A 418 2.64 -21.75 21.28
CA ASP A 418 1.41 -20.96 21.47
C ASP A 418 1.36 -19.66 20.63
N VAL A 419 2.18 -19.58 19.59
CA VAL A 419 2.19 -18.48 18.62
C VAL A 419 1.45 -18.92 17.34
N PRO A 420 0.52 -18.12 16.80
CA PRO A 420 -0.14 -18.46 15.55
C PRO A 420 0.87 -18.56 14.40
N ILE A 421 0.72 -19.60 13.59
CA ILE A 421 1.51 -19.84 12.39
C ILE A 421 0.64 -19.55 11.16
N LEU A 422 1.15 -18.75 10.23
CA LEU A 422 0.65 -18.69 8.86
C LEU A 422 1.61 -19.51 8.00
N LEU A 423 1.07 -20.46 7.24
CA LEU A 423 1.85 -21.26 6.30
C LEU A 423 1.59 -20.75 4.89
N HIS A 424 2.66 -20.45 4.17
CA HIS A 424 2.61 -19.95 2.81
C HIS A 424 3.42 -20.87 1.89
N PHE A 425 2.83 -21.23 0.75
CA PHE A 425 3.50 -21.90 -0.35
C PHE A 425 3.39 -21.05 -1.61
N ASP A 426 4.49 -20.50 -2.07
CA ASP A 426 4.67 -20.16 -3.47
C ASP A 426 5.13 -21.43 -4.19
N MET A 427 4.37 -21.85 -5.20
CA MET A 427 4.62 -23.08 -5.91
C MET A 427 5.92 -23.04 -6.74
N ASP A 428 6.47 -21.85 -7.02
CA ASP A 428 7.75 -21.72 -7.70
C ASP A 428 8.94 -22.29 -6.90
N TYR A 429 8.79 -22.44 -5.57
CA TYR A 429 9.73 -23.18 -4.72
C TYR A 429 9.94 -24.62 -5.21
N PHE A 430 8.92 -25.25 -5.79
CA PHE A 430 9.00 -26.63 -6.29
C PHE A 430 9.56 -26.69 -7.71
N ASN A 431 9.29 -25.68 -8.54
CA ASN A 431 9.87 -25.56 -9.88
C ASN A 431 9.80 -24.10 -10.34
N ASN A 432 10.95 -23.50 -10.61
CA ASN A 432 11.05 -22.15 -11.16
C ASN A 432 11.93 -22.18 -12.40
N ARG A 433 11.63 -23.08 -13.35
CA ARG A 433 12.47 -23.25 -14.54
C ARG A 433 12.49 -22.00 -15.42
N PHE A 434 11.41 -21.22 -15.38
CA PHE A 434 11.26 -20.00 -16.15
C PHE A 434 12.05 -18.84 -15.52
N ASP A 435 11.98 -18.67 -14.19
CA ASP A 435 12.64 -17.60 -13.42
C ASP A 435 12.49 -16.19 -14.05
N GLY A 436 11.34 -15.93 -14.67
CA GLY A 436 11.06 -14.70 -15.42
C GLY A 436 11.89 -14.51 -16.69
N ASN A 437 12.59 -15.54 -17.19
CA ASN A 437 13.58 -15.47 -18.27
C ASN A 437 13.14 -16.20 -19.54
N SER A 438 12.96 -15.45 -20.64
CA SER A 438 12.56 -16.04 -21.93
C SER A 438 13.62 -16.94 -22.56
N ASN A 439 14.88 -16.85 -22.12
CA ASN A 439 16.01 -17.65 -22.60
C ASN A 439 16.40 -18.77 -21.62
N TRP A 440 15.51 -19.16 -20.70
CA TRP A 440 15.76 -20.11 -19.63
C TRP A 440 16.37 -21.45 -20.09
N GLU A 441 16.08 -21.89 -21.32
CA GLU A 441 16.66 -23.12 -21.88
C GLU A 441 18.18 -23.02 -22.09
N THR A 442 18.67 -21.82 -22.40
CA THR A 442 20.06 -21.54 -22.79
C THR A 442 20.89 -20.86 -21.71
N GLU A 443 20.26 -20.15 -20.76
CA GLU A 443 20.95 -19.50 -19.65
C GLU A 443 21.09 -20.47 -18.46
N LEU A 444 22.32 -20.89 -18.20
CA LEU A 444 22.68 -21.97 -17.26
C LEU A 444 22.88 -21.52 -15.80
N THR A 445 22.56 -20.27 -15.43
CA THR A 445 22.98 -19.71 -14.14
C THR A 445 22.35 -20.41 -12.94
N ARG A 446 21.10 -20.89 -13.06
CA ARG A 446 20.47 -21.78 -12.08
C ARG A 446 19.30 -22.56 -12.72
N LYS A 447 19.41 -23.89 -12.80
CA LYS A 447 18.29 -24.75 -13.27
C LYS A 447 17.47 -25.26 -12.09
N HIS A 448 16.42 -24.54 -11.72
CA HIS A 448 15.46 -25.00 -10.70
C HIS A 448 14.28 -25.74 -11.35
N ASN A 449 14.55 -26.96 -11.84
CA ASN A 449 13.61 -27.72 -12.65
C ASN A 449 13.39 -29.14 -12.09
N LEU A 450 12.80 -29.25 -10.90
CA LEU A 450 12.50 -30.54 -10.27
C LEU A 450 11.43 -31.31 -11.07
N SER A 451 11.59 -32.62 -11.17
CA SER A 451 10.55 -33.50 -11.73
C SER A 451 9.33 -33.57 -10.82
N LEU A 452 8.15 -33.92 -11.36
CA LEU A 452 6.93 -34.05 -10.57
C LEU A 452 7.08 -35.00 -9.38
N LEU A 453 7.86 -36.08 -9.52
CA LEU A 453 8.11 -37.03 -8.43
C LEU A 453 8.92 -36.38 -7.29
N GLU A 454 9.95 -35.61 -7.63
CA GLU A 454 10.78 -34.89 -6.65
C GLU A 454 9.97 -33.81 -5.93
N GLN A 455 9.14 -33.07 -6.67
CA GLN A 455 8.25 -32.05 -6.10
C GLN A 455 7.26 -32.66 -5.09
N LYS A 456 6.58 -33.75 -5.46
CA LYS A 456 5.65 -34.45 -4.55
C LYS A 456 6.34 -35.00 -3.31
N LYS A 457 7.54 -35.57 -3.46
CA LYS A 457 8.33 -36.04 -2.33
C LYS A 457 8.67 -34.89 -1.38
N LEU A 458 9.10 -33.75 -1.92
CA LEU A 458 9.44 -32.57 -1.12
C LEU A 458 8.22 -32.01 -0.38
N MET A 459 7.05 -31.96 -1.03
CA MET A 459 5.78 -31.58 -0.40
C MET A 459 5.45 -32.49 0.80
N ALA A 460 5.53 -33.81 0.59
CA ALA A 460 5.29 -34.80 1.65
C ALA A 460 6.30 -34.68 2.79
N ASP A 461 7.58 -34.43 2.48
CA ASP A 461 8.63 -34.22 3.48
C ASP A 461 8.34 -32.98 4.35
N ILE A 462 7.85 -31.87 3.76
CA ILE A 462 7.45 -30.66 4.50
C ILE A 462 6.33 -30.97 5.51
N PHE A 463 5.22 -31.56 5.07
CA PHE A 463 4.09 -31.88 5.96
C PHE A 463 4.48 -32.92 7.02
N THR A 464 5.29 -33.91 6.68
CA THR A 464 5.81 -34.90 7.63
C THR A 464 6.60 -34.23 8.75
N HIS A 465 7.49 -33.29 8.45
CA HIS A 465 8.26 -32.58 9.47
C HIS A 465 7.38 -31.62 10.29
N LEU A 466 6.41 -30.92 9.68
CA LEU A 466 5.44 -30.11 10.41
C LEU A 466 4.68 -30.94 11.47
N ALA A 467 4.31 -32.17 11.13
CA ALA A 467 3.67 -33.10 12.05
C ALA A 467 4.62 -33.61 13.14
N GLN A 468 5.85 -33.98 12.79
CA GLN A 468 6.87 -34.44 13.74
C GLN A 468 7.21 -33.37 14.78
N GLU A 469 7.32 -32.11 14.36
CA GLU A 469 7.56 -30.94 15.22
C GLU A 469 6.29 -30.47 15.96
N LYS A 470 5.15 -31.17 15.77
CA LYS A 470 3.85 -30.88 16.42
C LYS A 470 3.34 -29.46 16.15
N LEU A 471 3.62 -28.92 14.97
CA LEU A 471 3.25 -27.54 14.61
C LEU A 471 1.84 -27.43 14.02
N ILE A 472 1.25 -28.55 13.56
CA ILE A 472 -0.07 -28.58 12.91
C ILE A 472 -1.16 -27.79 13.68
N PRO A 473 -1.34 -27.93 15.01
CA PRO A 473 -2.38 -27.20 15.73
C PRO A 473 -2.17 -25.68 15.78
N GLN A 474 -0.94 -25.20 15.54
CA GLN A 474 -0.59 -23.79 15.56
C GLN A 474 -0.82 -23.10 14.20
N ILE A 475 -0.90 -23.87 13.11
CA ILE A 475 -1.17 -23.34 11.77
C ILE A 475 -2.64 -22.89 11.69
N LYS A 476 -2.85 -21.60 11.45
CA LYS A 476 -4.17 -20.96 11.45
C LYS A 476 -4.69 -20.62 10.07
N ASP A 477 -3.79 -20.52 9.10
CA ASP A 477 -4.10 -20.16 7.72
C ASP A 477 -3.07 -20.79 6.78
N ILE A 478 -3.52 -21.24 5.61
CA ILE A 478 -2.66 -21.68 4.51
C ILE A 478 -2.91 -20.79 3.29
N GLY A 479 -1.87 -20.09 2.87
CA GLY A 479 -1.82 -19.40 1.60
C GLY A 479 -1.08 -20.22 0.54
N ILE A 480 -1.65 -20.34 -0.65
CA ILE A 480 -1.03 -21.02 -1.79
C ILE A 480 -1.07 -20.09 -3.00
N GLY A 481 0.11 -19.69 -3.44
CA GLY A 481 0.36 -18.96 -4.65
C GLY A 481 0.82 -19.90 -5.76
N ILE A 482 0.08 -19.98 -6.88
CA ILE A 482 0.47 -20.85 -7.99
C ILE A 482 1.67 -20.27 -8.76
N SER A 483 1.86 -18.96 -8.78
CA SER A 483 2.95 -18.26 -9.48
C SER A 483 3.01 -18.53 -10.99
N ALA A 484 1.94 -18.15 -11.69
CA ALA A 484 1.88 -18.29 -13.15
C ALA A 484 3.05 -17.58 -13.86
N GLY A 485 3.64 -18.28 -14.84
CA GLY A 485 4.83 -17.80 -15.56
C GLY A 485 6.16 -18.02 -14.81
N PHE A 486 6.13 -18.51 -13.57
CA PHE A 486 7.30 -19.00 -12.83
C PHE A 486 7.18 -20.51 -12.60
N PHE A 487 6.06 -20.95 -12.01
CA PHE A 487 5.71 -22.34 -11.82
C PHE A 487 4.95 -22.90 -13.03
N PRO A 488 5.44 -23.99 -13.67
CA PRO A 488 4.86 -24.55 -14.88
C PRO A 488 3.44 -25.11 -14.73
N ALA A 489 2.55 -24.71 -15.64
CA ALA A 489 1.13 -25.05 -15.65
C ALA A 489 0.83 -26.54 -15.78
N GLU A 490 1.72 -27.34 -16.39
CA GLU A 490 1.56 -28.79 -16.42
C GLU A 490 1.58 -29.43 -15.01
N PHE A 491 2.12 -28.73 -14.01
CA PHE A 491 2.21 -29.21 -12.64
C PHE A 491 1.13 -28.66 -11.71
N TRP A 492 0.34 -27.65 -12.11
CA TRP A 492 -0.66 -27.07 -11.21
C TRP A 492 -1.67 -28.11 -10.71
N PRO A 493 -2.38 -28.88 -11.56
CA PRO A 493 -3.32 -29.88 -11.07
C PRO A 493 -2.70 -30.94 -10.14
N PRO A 494 -1.63 -31.67 -10.54
CA PRO A 494 -1.11 -32.75 -9.72
C PRO A 494 -0.43 -32.29 -8.43
N MET A 495 0.13 -31.08 -8.39
CA MET A 495 0.79 -30.55 -7.18
C MET A 495 -0.21 -29.92 -6.20
N ILE A 496 -1.25 -29.23 -6.66
CA ILE A 496 -2.30 -28.71 -5.77
C ILE A 496 -3.09 -29.87 -5.14
N SER A 497 -3.41 -30.91 -5.91
CA SER A 497 -4.00 -32.13 -5.32
C SER A 497 -3.09 -32.78 -4.29
N CYS A 498 -1.79 -32.90 -4.59
CA CYS A 498 -0.81 -33.45 -3.64
C CYS A 498 -0.74 -32.63 -2.35
N LEU A 499 -0.73 -31.29 -2.44
CA LEU A 499 -0.69 -30.42 -1.27
C LEU A 499 -1.91 -30.66 -0.37
N PHE A 500 -3.11 -30.70 -0.94
CA PHE A 500 -4.34 -30.94 -0.18
C PHE A 500 -4.36 -32.33 0.45
N GLU A 501 -3.93 -33.37 -0.27
CA GLU A 501 -3.82 -34.73 0.27
C GLU A 501 -2.82 -34.81 1.43
N GLU A 502 -1.64 -34.19 1.31
CA GLU A 502 -0.63 -34.19 2.39
C GLU A 502 -1.08 -33.37 3.60
N ALA A 503 -1.75 -32.22 3.38
CA ALA A 503 -2.34 -31.45 4.46
C ALA A 503 -3.41 -32.26 5.22
N GLU A 504 -4.29 -32.96 4.52
CA GLU A 504 -5.33 -33.79 5.12
C GLU A 504 -4.75 -34.95 5.94
N LYS A 505 -3.70 -35.63 5.43
CA LYS A 505 -3.02 -36.73 6.13
C LYS A 505 -2.51 -36.35 7.52
N VAL A 506 -2.05 -35.11 7.69
CA VAL A 506 -1.55 -34.61 8.97
C VAL A 506 -2.62 -33.92 9.82
N GLY A 507 -3.89 -33.94 9.37
CA GLY A 507 -5.04 -33.36 10.08
C GLY A 507 -5.19 -31.85 9.89
N LEU A 508 -4.56 -31.28 8.86
CA LEU A 508 -4.65 -29.86 8.55
C LEU A 508 -5.77 -29.63 7.52
N ASN A 509 -6.89 -29.08 7.98
CA ASN A 509 -8.06 -28.82 7.15
C ASN A 509 -8.08 -27.37 6.63
N ILE A 510 -7.81 -27.21 5.33
CA ILE A 510 -7.87 -25.91 4.63
C ILE A 510 -9.32 -25.41 4.50
N GLY A 511 -10.30 -26.33 4.51
CA GLY A 511 -11.74 -26.06 4.45
C GLY A 511 -12.36 -26.40 3.10
N LYS A 512 -13.67 -26.13 2.98
CA LYS A 512 -14.33 -26.10 1.66
C LYS A 512 -14.16 -24.71 1.05
N GLU A 513 -14.13 -24.66 -0.27
CA GLU A 513 -14.19 -23.41 -1.04
C GLU A 513 -15.49 -22.65 -0.70
N HIS A 514 -15.37 -21.34 -0.52
CA HIS A 514 -16.46 -20.43 -0.11
C HIS A 514 -17.19 -19.77 -1.28
#